data_AF-A0A2A5J444-F1
#
_entry.id   AF-A0A2A5J444-F1
#
_cell.length_a   1.000
_cell.length_b   1.000
_cell.length_c   1.000
_cell.angle_alpha   90.00
_cell.angle_beta   90.00
_cell.angle_gamma   90.00
#
_symmetry.space_group_name_H-M   'P 1'
#
loop_
_entity.id
_entity.type
_entity.pdbx_description
1 polymer ?
#
loop_
_entity_poly.entity_id
_entity_poly.type
_entity_poly.pdbx_seq_one_letter_code
_entity_poly.pdbx_strand_id
1 'polypeptide(L)'
;MQSTFTRQTHNTSYVAYSKSASKPIQVQVAGQDSTVPVHSQVLIREFVSIEIDSIDDARATSQRQPTLYVKFNARSAKNPDGESVGLRENFGASIQAGGDLEKAVRHALTAGKAVYVAIETKRRYKNSAGEIISYLTPINELRGATKDGKGGSASATRENCANVIAAIGPADAPTTNLISDEVTSDPSKWATFRSNHDGTQVPSGFVRVNTPEGDPTGAITAAESAPAAAPASVDVDALAEAVAARLHGAAPTNGTPASSGAVRRPALREVHSVEAKPWEPYNSDGRANAGSYLTASWRNTWSGAMILLTTAAYEEQDAAERAGREPRLLESSALASTATDLTEVLLAMADQVQTAVVGRINRMDRSHGEAGKWVHQIASRLVPITLEMLSEEHSEQREMWRKTVIAQAAAVFAAALHSVESYLDGQYDRPTPINDASRKAREQAGRQAQQGNAATSTSGAQMTSTNAAIDDAATGDDALMQRWNAFLQQCKLTGHEDRVKPFLAAACGTADLAQIQAQLFSERLSAWEAEPQRFVEAAASAYRASQPVARQSA
;
A
#
# COMPACT_ATOMS: atom_id res chain seq x y z
N MET A 1 -15.66 -35.35 -2.69
CA MET A 1 -14.54 -34.68 -3.39
C MET A 1 -14.01 -33.60 -2.45
N GLN A 2 -12.79 -33.75 -1.93
CA GLN A 2 -12.17 -32.73 -1.07
C GLN A 2 -11.83 -31.51 -1.93
N SER A 3 -12.39 -30.35 -1.61
CA SER A 3 -12.02 -29.10 -2.30
C SER A 3 -10.57 -28.76 -1.99
N THR A 4 -9.79 -28.40 -3.02
CA THR A 4 -8.42 -27.83 -2.95
C THR A 4 -8.38 -26.41 -2.35
N PHE A 5 -9.31 -26.12 -1.45
CA PHE A 5 -9.41 -24.84 -0.78
C PHE A 5 -8.48 -24.79 0.41
N THR A 6 -7.48 -23.91 0.33
CA THR A 6 -6.58 -23.62 1.44
C THR A 6 -7.13 -22.42 2.19
N ARG A 7 -7.61 -22.58 3.42
CA ARG A 7 -8.06 -21.46 4.26
C ARG A 7 -6.89 -20.54 4.64
N GLN A 8 -7.13 -19.25 4.87
CA GLN A 8 -6.07 -18.35 5.35
C GLN A 8 -5.75 -18.60 6.83
N THR A 9 -4.49 -18.36 7.20
CA THR A 9 -4.02 -18.52 8.59
C THR A 9 -4.20 -17.27 9.43
N HIS A 10 -4.42 -16.09 8.84
CA HIS A 10 -4.69 -14.81 9.54
C HIS A 10 -5.88 -14.07 8.91
N ASN A 11 -6.42 -13.08 9.63
CA ASN A 11 -7.52 -12.26 9.11
C ASN A 11 -7.02 -11.37 7.97
N THR A 12 -7.71 -11.36 6.83
CA THR A 12 -7.28 -10.60 5.65
C THR A 12 -8.43 -10.23 4.73
N SER A 13 -8.20 -9.31 3.81
CA SER A 13 -9.15 -8.96 2.75
C SER A 13 -8.45 -8.62 1.45
N TYR A 14 -8.85 -9.21 0.33
CA TYR A 14 -8.17 -9.04 -0.95
C TYR A 14 -9.12 -9.15 -2.13
N VAL A 15 -8.67 -8.67 -3.28
CA VAL A 15 -9.43 -8.65 -4.52
C VAL A 15 -9.10 -9.89 -5.36
N ALA A 16 -10.14 -10.67 -5.67
CA ALA A 16 -10.09 -11.80 -6.60
C ALA A 16 -10.96 -11.50 -7.83
N TYR A 17 -11.16 -12.49 -8.70
CA TYR A 17 -11.94 -12.34 -9.94
C TYR A 17 -13.01 -13.42 -10.05
N SER A 18 -14.10 -13.10 -10.75
CA SER A 18 -15.17 -14.06 -11.04
C SER A 18 -14.66 -15.25 -11.86
N LYS A 19 -15.08 -16.48 -11.51
CA LYS A 19 -14.72 -17.71 -12.23
C LYS A 19 -15.34 -17.78 -13.61
N SER A 20 -16.57 -17.30 -13.74
CA SER A 20 -17.28 -17.19 -15.01
C SER A 20 -17.07 -15.82 -15.63
N ALA A 21 -16.80 -15.80 -16.93
CA ALA A 21 -16.70 -14.57 -17.69
C ALA A 21 -18.10 -14.00 -17.98
N SER A 22 -18.18 -12.68 -18.17
CA SER A 22 -19.39 -12.01 -18.63
C SER A 22 -19.73 -12.40 -20.07
N LYS A 23 -20.91 -11.95 -20.53
CA LYS A 23 -21.13 -11.82 -21.99
C LYS A 23 -20.07 -10.86 -22.56
N PRO A 24 -19.66 -11.01 -23.84
CA PRO A 24 -18.72 -10.09 -24.46
C PRO A 24 -19.21 -8.64 -24.36
N ILE A 25 -18.31 -7.75 -23.96
CA ILE A 25 -18.56 -6.30 -23.85
C ILE A 25 -17.44 -5.52 -24.53
N GLN A 26 -17.74 -4.27 -24.91
CA GLN A 26 -16.75 -3.38 -25.51
C GLN A 26 -15.77 -2.88 -24.45
N VAL A 27 -14.48 -3.10 -24.71
CA VAL A 27 -13.37 -2.70 -23.86
C VAL A 27 -12.15 -2.40 -24.73
N GLN A 28 -11.12 -1.84 -24.12
CA GLN A 28 -9.82 -1.73 -24.76
C GLN A 28 -8.85 -2.76 -24.16
N VAL A 29 -8.18 -3.54 -25.00
CA VAL A 29 -7.16 -4.51 -24.62
C VAL A 29 -5.86 -4.14 -25.31
N ALA A 30 -4.79 -3.92 -24.54
CA ALA A 30 -3.49 -3.47 -25.06
C ALA A 30 -3.59 -2.23 -25.98
N GLY A 31 -4.52 -1.31 -25.68
CA GLY A 31 -4.71 -0.09 -26.46
C GLY A 31 -5.59 -0.23 -27.71
N GLN A 32 -6.08 -1.43 -28.01
CA GLN A 32 -6.99 -1.72 -29.13
C GLN A 32 -8.40 -2.00 -28.65
N ASP A 33 -9.39 -1.42 -29.32
CA ASP A 33 -10.79 -1.65 -29.01
C ASP A 33 -11.17 -3.09 -29.41
N SER A 34 -11.85 -3.78 -28.50
CA SER A 34 -12.17 -5.20 -28.64
C SER A 34 -13.48 -5.54 -27.93
N THR A 35 -14.16 -6.56 -28.43
CA THR A 35 -15.37 -7.11 -27.82
C THR A 35 -15.06 -8.48 -27.23
N VAL A 36 -14.73 -8.51 -25.94
CA VAL A 36 -14.28 -9.73 -25.25
C VAL A 36 -15.10 -9.99 -24.00
N PRO A 37 -15.27 -11.26 -23.60
CA PRO A 37 -15.80 -11.58 -22.29
C PRO A 37 -14.81 -11.17 -21.20
N VAL A 38 -15.31 -10.66 -20.07
CA VAL A 38 -14.45 -10.18 -18.97
C VAL A 38 -14.76 -10.87 -17.66
N HIS A 39 -13.73 -11.04 -16.84
CA HIS A 39 -13.83 -11.48 -15.46
C HIS A 39 -13.74 -10.27 -14.55
N SER A 40 -14.73 -10.13 -13.70
CA SER A 40 -14.94 -8.94 -12.91
C SER A 40 -14.39 -9.14 -11.50
N GLN A 41 -13.81 -8.09 -10.89
CA GLN A 41 -13.33 -8.17 -9.51
C GLN A 41 -14.43 -8.52 -8.49
N VAL A 42 -14.04 -9.27 -7.48
CA VAL A 42 -14.78 -9.48 -6.22
C VAL A 42 -13.84 -9.23 -5.05
N LEU A 43 -14.38 -8.91 -3.87
CA LEU A 43 -13.57 -8.76 -2.67
C LEU A 43 -13.83 -9.93 -1.73
N ILE A 44 -12.77 -10.62 -1.32
CA ILE A 44 -12.83 -11.68 -0.32
C ILE A 44 -12.38 -11.09 1.03
N ARG A 45 -13.09 -11.42 2.09
CA ARG A 45 -12.69 -11.15 3.48
C ARG A 45 -12.65 -12.47 4.23
N GLU A 46 -11.49 -12.86 4.72
CA GLU A 46 -11.31 -14.09 5.50
C GLU A 46 -11.15 -13.74 6.97
N PHE A 47 -11.93 -14.40 7.82
CA PHE A 47 -11.84 -14.33 9.26
C PHE A 47 -11.54 -15.72 9.83
N VAL A 48 -10.46 -15.85 10.59
CA VAL A 48 -9.97 -17.16 11.07
C VAL A 48 -10.75 -17.69 12.26
N SER A 49 -11.27 -16.79 13.09
CA SER A 49 -12.06 -17.11 14.26
C SER A 49 -13.03 -15.97 14.53
N ILE A 50 -14.33 -16.24 14.39
CA ILE A 50 -15.41 -15.31 14.71
C ILE A 50 -16.68 -16.07 15.09
N GLU A 51 -17.43 -15.58 16.05
CA GLU A 51 -18.72 -16.16 16.46
C GLU A 51 -19.87 -15.61 15.61
N ILE A 52 -20.89 -16.43 15.42
CA ILE A 52 -22.17 -16.02 14.83
C ILE A 52 -23.02 -15.40 15.94
N ASP A 53 -23.48 -14.18 15.70
CA ASP A 53 -24.33 -13.41 16.61
C ASP A 53 -25.80 -13.82 16.46
N SER A 54 -26.28 -13.86 15.21
CA SER A 54 -27.68 -14.16 14.90
C SER A 54 -27.87 -14.58 13.45
N ILE A 55 -28.98 -15.25 13.15
CA ILE A 55 -29.42 -15.61 11.80
C ILE A 55 -30.81 -15.00 11.62
N ASP A 56 -30.95 -14.07 10.69
CA ASP A 56 -32.27 -13.51 10.35
C ASP A 56 -33.09 -14.55 9.56
N ASP A 57 -34.40 -14.56 9.77
CA ASP A 57 -35.32 -15.46 9.08
C ASP A 57 -35.27 -15.31 7.55
N ALA A 58 -35.58 -16.41 6.86
CA ALA A 58 -35.52 -16.48 5.41
C ALA A 58 -36.45 -15.43 4.79
N ARG A 59 -35.87 -14.50 4.03
CA ARG A 59 -36.66 -13.56 3.24
C ARG A 59 -37.06 -14.23 1.93
N ALA A 60 -38.29 -14.74 1.87
CA ALA A 60 -38.85 -15.21 0.61
C ALA A 60 -39.06 -14.03 -0.35
N THR A 61 -38.43 -14.08 -1.51
CA THR A 61 -38.79 -13.22 -2.65
C THR A 61 -39.42 -14.13 -3.70
N SER A 62 -40.51 -13.68 -4.32
CA SER A 62 -41.38 -14.46 -5.22
C SER A 62 -40.72 -15.04 -6.47
N GLN A 63 -39.41 -14.82 -6.68
CA GLN A 63 -38.65 -15.24 -7.86
C GLN A 63 -37.27 -15.84 -7.54
N ARG A 64 -36.90 -16.07 -6.27
CA ARG A 64 -35.58 -16.63 -5.90
C ARG A 64 -35.69 -17.65 -4.78
N GLN A 65 -34.73 -18.58 -4.75
CA GLN A 65 -34.57 -19.47 -3.60
C GLN A 65 -34.38 -18.63 -2.33
N PRO A 66 -35.00 -19.03 -1.21
CA PRO A 66 -34.91 -18.29 0.05
C PRO A 66 -33.45 -18.12 0.48
N THR A 67 -33.10 -16.93 0.97
CA THR A 67 -31.77 -16.64 1.52
C THR A 67 -31.88 -16.24 3.00
N LEU A 68 -30.89 -16.66 3.77
CA LEU A 68 -30.71 -16.31 5.18
C LEU A 68 -29.62 -15.25 5.30
N TYR A 69 -29.74 -14.36 6.26
CA TYR A 69 -28.70 -13.39 6.57
C TYR A 69 -28.04 -13.74 7.91
N VAL A 70 -26.77 -14.09 7.85
CA VAL A 70 -25.97 -14.49 9.01
C VAL A 70 -25.19 -13.28 9.49
N LYS A 71 -25.39 -12.90 10.75
CA LYS A 71 -24.68 -11.81 11.43
C LYS A 71 -23.56 -12.40 12.30
N PHE A 72 -22.39 -11.79 12.22
CA PHE A 72 -21.21 -12.17 12.98
C PHE A 72 -20.94 -11.14 14.08
N ASN A 73 -20.52 -11.64 15.23
CA ASN A 73 -20.17 -10.83 16.38
C ASN A 73 -18.77 -10.24 16.17
N ALA A 74 -18.69 -8.95 15.83
CA ALA A 74 -17.43 -8.28 15.51
C ALA A 74 -16.43 -8.29 16.69
N ARG A 75 -16.92 -8.24 17.93
CA ARG A 75 -16.07 -8.26 19.13
C ARG A 75 -15.42 -9.62 19.39
N SER A 76 -16.01 -10.69 18.86
CA SER A 76 -15.49 -12.05 18.99
C SER A 76 -14.38 -12.38 18.00
N ALA A 77 -14.14 -11.52 16.99
CA ALA A 77 -13.16 -11.78 15.96
C ALA A 77 -11.74 -11.77 16.53
N LYS A 78 -11.00 -12.87 16.33
CA LYS A 78 -9.64 -13.05 16.83
C LYS A 78 -8.65 -13.38 15.71
N ASN A 79 -7.41 -12.90 15.88
CA ASN A 79 -6.24 -13.38 15.15
C ASN A 79 -5.82 -14.77 15.67
N PRO A 80 -4.90 -15.46 14.98
CA PRO A 80 -4.39 -16.78 15.40
C PRO A 80 -3.82 -16.78 16.82
N ASP A 81 -3.17 -15.68 17.18
CA ASP A 81 -2.54 -15.47 18.49
C ASP A 81 -3.56 -15.12 19.60
N GLY A 82 -4.86 -15.13 19.28
CA GLY A 82 -5.95 -14.85 20.21
C GLY A 82 -6.27 -13.35 20.40
N GLU A 83 -5.48 -12.46 19.80
CA GLU A 83 -5.69 -11.01 19.84
C GLU A 83 -6.96 -10.57 19.10
N SER A 84 -7.63 -9.53 19.60
CA SER A 84 -8.82 -8.98 18.95
C SER A 84 -8.47 -8.22 17.66
N VAL A 85 -9.27 -8.42 16.62
CA VAL A 85 -9.11 -7.76 15.30
C VAL A 85 -9.54 -6.28 15.33
N GLY A 86 -10.24 -5.83 16.38
CA GLY A 86 -10.68 -4.43 16.51
C GLY A 86 -11.82 -4.03 15.56
N LEU A 87 -12.67 -4.98 15.16
CA LEU A 87 -13.87 -4.68 14.36
C LEU A 87 -14.91 -3.94 15.22
N ARG A 88 -15.41 -2.81 14.72
CA ARG A 88 -16.27 -1.90 15.50
C ARG A 88 -17.73 -2.32 15.57
N GLU A 89 -18.25 -2.89 14.49
CA GLU A 89 -19.68 -3.17 14.32
C GLU A 89 -19.91 -4.57 13.78
N ASN A 90 -20.96 -5.23 14.27
CA ASN A 90 -21.42 -6.51 13.73
C ASN A 90 -21.73 -6.35 12.24
N PHE A 91 -21.39 -7.38 11.48
CA PHE A 91 -21.57 -7.41 10.04
C PHE A 91 -22.13 -8.77 9.64
N GLY A 92 -22.67 -8.87 8.43
CA GLY A 92 -23.23 -10.12 7.97
C GLY A 92 -23.12 -10.35 6.48
N ALA A 93 -23.39 -11.60 6.12
CA ALA A 93 -23.38 -12.10 4.77
C ALA A 93 -24.55 -13.08 4.58
N SER A 94 -25.01 -13.17 3.34
CA SER A 94 -26.11 -14.05 2.98
C SER A 94 -25.63 -15.46 2.64
N ILE A 95 -26.51 -16.43 2.89
CA ILE A 95 -26.41 -17.79 2.38
C ILE A 95 -27.74 -18.21 1.78
N GLN A 96 -27.70 -19.13 0.83
CA GLN A 96 -28.87 -19.87 0.38
C GLN A 96 -29.41 -20.69 1.54
N ALA A 97 -30.73 -20.64 1.73
CA ALA A 97 -31.41 -21.48 2.71
C ALA A 97 -31.44 -22.93 2.22
N GLY A 98 -31.35 -23.86 3.15
CA GLY A 98 -31.20 -25.29 2.95
C GLY A 98 -29.74 -25.74 2.88
N GLY A 99 -29.54 -27.06 2.84
CA GLY A 99 -28.22 -27.68 2.66
C GLY A 99 -27.33 -27.67 3.90
N ASP A 100 -26.07 -28.05 3.71
CA ASP A 100 -25.13 -28.28 4.81
C ASP A 100 -24.53 -26.99 5.37
N LEU A 101 -24.51 -25.91 4.58
CA LEU A 101 -23.99 -24.63 5.00
C LEU A 101 -24.91 -23.95 6.04
N GLU A 102 -26.23 -23.98 5.82
CA GLU A 102 -27.20 -23.54 6.85
C GLU A 102 -27.09 -24.38 8.13
N LYS A 103 -27.00 -25.72 8.00
CA LYS A 103 -26.85 -26.61 9.16
C LYS A 103 -25.58 -26.27 9.96
N ALA A 104 -24.46 -26.03 9.28
CA ALA A 104 -23.20 -25.67 9.92
C ALA A 104 -23.30 -24.33 10.66
N VAL A 105 -23.89 -23.31 10.04
CA VAL A 105 -24.11 -21.99 10.65
C VAL A 105 -25.03 -22.09 11.88
N ARG A 106 -26.17 -22.80 11.76
CA ARG A 106 -27.09 -22.99 12.89
C ARG A 106 -26.48 -23.78 14.03
N HIS A 107 -25.71 -24.83 13.71
CA HIS A 107 -24.99 -25.61 14.69
C HIS A 107 -23.95 -24.76 15.43
N ALA A 108 -23.15 -23.99 14.72
CA ALA A 108 -22.16 -23.09 15.31
C ALA A 108 -22.80 -22.02 16.21
N LEU A 109 -23.92 -21.41 15.78
CA LEU A 109 -24.69 -20.47 16.61
C LEU A 109 -25.23 -21.14 17.88
N THR A 110 -25.89 -22.31 17.74
CA THR A 110 -26.51 -23.01 18.87
C THR A 110 -25.47 -23.51 19.88
N ALA A 111 -24.30 -23.93 19.40
CA ALA A 111 -23.20 -24.41 20.23
C ALA A 111 -22.28 -23.30 20.76
N GLY A 112 -22.48 -22.04 20.35
CA GLY A 112 -21.60 -20.92 20.71
C GLY A 112 -20.15 -21.11 20.25
N LYS A 113 -19.93 -21.76 19.10
CA LYS A 113 -18.59 -22.06 18.59
C LYS A 113 -18.15 -21.03 17.55
N ALA A 114 -16.91 -20.57 17.67
CA ALA A 114 -16.28 -19.73 16.66
C ALA A 114 -16.04 -20.51 15.36
N VAL A 115 -16.16 -19.80 14.24
CA VAL A 115 -15.99 -20.34 12.89
C VAL A 115 -14.88 -19.59 12.16
N TYR A 116 -14.22 -20.30 11.25
CA TYR A 116 -13.57 -19.69 10.11
C TYR A 116 -14.67 -19.28 9.11
N VAL A 117 -14.59 -18.07 8.56
CA VAL A 117 -15.51 -17.63 7.51
C VAL A 117 -14.79 -16.80 6.44
N ALA A 118 -15.02 -17.14 5.18
CA ALA A 118 -14.72 -16.31 4.03
C ALA A 118 -15.99 -15.67 3.48
N ILE A 119 -16.01 -14.35 3.39
CA ILE A 119 -17.11 -13.57 2.83
C ILE A 119 -16.69 -13.02 1.47
N GLU A 120 -17.40 -13.41 0.42
CA GLU A 120 -17.26 -12.80 -0.90
C GLU A 120 -18.24 -11.62 -1.01
N THR A 121 -17.69 -10.45 -1.27
CA THR A 121 -18.43 -9.24 -1.66
C THR A 121 -18.41 -9.18 -3.19
N LYS A 122 -19.55 -9.48 -3.81
CA LYS A 122 -19.73 -9.47 -5.26
C LYS A 122 -20.63 -8.32 -5.69
N ARG A 123 -20.45 -7.84 -6.92
CA ARG A 123 -21.32 -6.79 -7.50
C ARG A 123 -22.76 -7.32 -7.67
N ARG A 124 -23.74 -6.45 -7.47
CA ARG A 124 -25.12 -6.72 -7.89
C ARG A 124 -25.23 -6.52 -9.40
N TYR A 125 -26.27 -7.09 -10.00
CA TYR A 125 -26.60 -6.78 -11.39
C TYR A 125 -27.14 -5.35 -11.53
N LYS A 126 -27.97 -4.93 -10.57
CA LYS A 126 -28.55 -3.58 -10.50
C LYS A 126 -28.43 -3.00 -9.09
N ASN A 127 -28.29 -1.69 -9.01
CA ASN A 127 -28.38 -0.95 -7.74
C ASN A 127 -29.85 -0.77 -7.30
N SER A 128 -30.07 -0.08 -6.17
CA SER A 128 -31.41 0.26 -5.66
C SER A 128 -32.24 1.12 -6.61
N ALA A 129 -31.58 1.94 -7.44
CA ALA A 129 -32.22 2.78 -8.44
C ALA A 129 -32.59 2.01 -9.73
N GLY A 130 -32.20 0.73 -9.85
CA GLY A 130 -32.47 -0.11 -11.02
C GLY A 130 -31.45 0.02 -12.15
N GLU A 131 -30.39 0.81 -11.95
CA GLU A 131 -29.29 1.00 -12.90
C GLU A 131 -28.39 -0.22 -12.92
N ILE A 132 -27.91 -0.60 -14.12
CA ILE A 132 -27.02 -1.75 -14.29
C ILE A 132 -25.62 -1.38 -13.81
N ILE A 133 -25.06 -2.22 -12.93
CA ILE A 133 -23.70 -2.03 -12.43
C ILE A 133 -22.72 -2.65 -13.43
N SER A 134 -21.78 -1.86 -13.91
CA SER A 134 -20.81 -2.29 -14.92
C SER A 134 -19.89 -3.40 -14.41
N TYR A 135 -19.51 -4.32 -15.31
CA TYR A 135 -18.47 -5.31 -15.06
C TYR A 135 -17.07 -4.67 -14.95
N LEU A 136 -16.91 -3.46 -15.48
CA LEU A 136 -15.62 -2.74 -15.52
C LEU A 136 -15.34 -1.97 -14.22
N THR A 137 -16.36 -1.62 -13.44
CA THR A 137 -16.13 -0.86 -12.21
C THR A 137 -15.33 -1.68 -11.18
N PRO A 138 -14.23 -1.13 -10.63
CA PRO A 138 -13.48 -1.75 -9.55
C PRO A 138 -14.33 -2.05 -8.32
N ILE A 139 -14.09 -3.20 -7.68
CA ILE A 139 -14.91 -3.62 -6.54
C ILE A 139 -14.73 -2.70 -5.32
N ASN A 140 -13.55 -2.10 -5.16
CA ASN A 140 -13.27 -1.14 -4.10
C ASN A 140 -14.04 0.17 -4.29
N GLU A 141 -14.21 0.64 -5.53
CA GLU A 141 -15.02 1.81 -5.85
C GLU A 141 -16.50 1.56 -5.58
N LEU A 142 -17.04 0.39 -5.95
CA LEU A 142 -18.43 0.02 -5.66
C LEU A 142 -18.74 0.02 -4.15
N ARG A 143 -17.73 -0.26 -3.33
CA ARG A 143 -17.83 -0.23 -1.86
C ARG A 143 -17.64 1.17 -1.27
N GLY A 144 -17.35 2.19 -2.08
CA GLY A 144 -16.97 3.52 -1.60
C GLY A 144 -15.67 3.51 -0.80
N ALA A 145 -14.78 2.56 -1.05
CA ALA A 145 -13.45 2.54 -0.45
C ALA A 145 -12.51 3.47 -1.23
N THR A 146 -11.46 3.96 -0.56
CA THR A 146 -10.36 4.64 -1.26
C THR A 146 -9.65 3.66 -2.20
N LYS A 147 -8.88 4.18 -3.17
CA LYS A 147 -8.17 3.35 -4.17
C LYS A 147 -7.23 2.31 -3.55
N ASP A 148 -6.80 2.48 -2.30
CA ASP A 148 -5.94 1.54 -1.56
C ASP A 148 -6.76 0.42 -0.86
N GLY A 149 -8.06 0.30 -1.13
CA GLY A 149 -8.96 -0.71 -0.55
C GLY A 149 -9.45 -0.41 0.87
N LYS A 150 -9.03 0.73 1.46
CA LYS A 150 -9.37 1.13 2.84
C LYS A 150 -10.63 1.99 2.89
N GLY A 151 -11.36 1.92 4.01
CA GLY A 151 -12.43 2.89 4.32
C GLY A 151 -13.73 2.73 3.52
N GLY A 152 -14.09 1.52 3.09
CA GLY A 152 -15.36 1.28 2.40
C GLY A 152 -16.59 1.70 3.22
N SER A 153 -17.60 2.23 2.54
CA SER A 153 -18.88 2.63 3.13
C SER A 153 -19.88 1.46 3.12
N ALA A 154 -20.54 1.24 4.26
CA ALA A 154 -21.61 0.25 4.37
C ALA A 154 -22.82 0.60 3.49
N SER A 155 -23.12 1.89 3.27
CA SER A 155 -24.22 2.32 2.39
C SER A 155 -23.91 2.00 0.93
N ALA A 156 -22.74 2.41 0.44
CA ALA A 156 -22.28 2.12 -0.92
C ALA A 156 -22.19 0.62 -1.19
N THR A 157 -21.64 -0.14 -0.23
CA THR A 157 -21.57 -1.61 -0.33
C THR A 157 -22.98 -2.23 -0.39
N ARG A 158 -23.94 -1.76 0.40
CA ARG A 158 -25.31 -2.30 0.39
C ARG A 158 -26.04 -2.02 -0.93
N GLU A 159 -25.82 -0.83 -1.49
CA GLU A 159 -26.42 -0.38 -2.73
C GLU A 159 -25.86 -1.12 -3.95
N ASN A 160 -24.54 -1.31 -4.00
CA ASN A 160 -23.87 -1.83 -5.21
C ASN A 160 -23.47 -3.29 -5.13
N CYS A 161 -23.33 -3.85 -3.93
CA CYS A 161 -22.75 -5.17 -3.70
C CYS A 161 -23.66 -6.07 -2.87
N ALA A 162 -23.37 -7.37 -2.93
CA ALA A 162 -23.93 -8.41 -2.09
C ALA A 162 -22.79 -9.13 -1.37
N ASN A 163 -22.92 -9.29 -0.06
CA ASN A 163 -22.02 -10.14 0.74
C ASN A 163 -22.64 -11.54 0.79
N VAL A 164 -21.88 -12.56 0.39
CA VAL A 164 -22.25 -13.96 0.56
C VAL A 164 -21.17 -14.68 1.36
N ILE A 165 -21.56 -15.64 2.19
CA ILE A 165 -20.58 -16.56 2.77
C ILE A 165 -20.11 -17.46 1.65
N ALA A 166 -18.83 -17.41 1.35
CA ALA A 166 -18.21 -18.17 0.28
C ALA A 166 -17.56 -19.46 0.79
N ALA A 167 -17.02 -19.45 2.01
CA ALA A 167 -16.60 -20.65 2.72
C ALA A 167 -16.81 -20.49 4.23
N ILE A 168 -17.10 -21.58 4.93
CA ILE A 168 -17.24 -21.61 6.39
C ILE A 168 -16.77 -22.96 6.95
N GLY A 169 -16.14 -22.95 8.12
CA GLY A 169 -15.74 -24.16 8.82
C GLY A 169 -15.53 -23.90 10.31
N PRO A 170 -15.36 -24.95 11.14
CA PRO A 170 -14.96 -24.76 12.53
C PRO A 170 -13.59 -24.06 12.60
N ALA A 171 -13.43 -23.09 13.50
CA ALA A 171 -12.16 -22.37 13.63
C ALA A 171 -11.00 -23.33 14.01
N ASP A 172 -11.29 -24.30 14.88
CA ASP A 172 -10.39 -25.34 15.40
C ASP A 172 -10.10 -26.49 14.43
N ALA A 173 -10.84 -26.61 13.31
CA ALA A 173 -10.69 -27.71 12.36
C ALA A 173 -10.38 -27.21 10.92
N PRO A 174 -9.10 -26.92 10.61
CA PRO A 174 -8.66 -26.36 9.31
C PRO A 174 -9.05 -27.11 8.06
N THR A 175 -9.23 -28.41 8.19
CA THR A 175 -9.42 -29.32 7.07
C THR A 175 -10.90 -29.53 6.74
N THR A 176 -11.81 -28.97 7.54
CA THR A 176 -13.26 -29.15 7.39
C THR A 176 -13.94 -27.82 7.07
N ASN A 177 -13.89 -27.42 5.81
CA ASN A 177 -14.58 -26.23 5.31
C ASN A 177 -15.65 -26.63 4.30
N LEU A 178 -16.81 -25.97 4.39
CA LEU A 178 -17.87 -26.01 3.38
C LEU A 178 -17.72 -24.79 2.48
N ILE A 179 -17.81 -25.00 1.17
CA ILE A 179 -17.81 -23.93 0.18
C ILE A 179 -19.24 -23.71 -0.28
N SER A 180 -19.66 -22.45 -0.37
CA SER A 180 -20.99 -22.07 -0.83
C SER A 180 -21.11 -22.15 -2.34
N ASP A 181 -22.22 -22.67 -2.84
CA ASP A 181 -22.55 -22.65 -4.26
C ASP A 181 -22.77 -21.22 -4.81
N GLU A 182 -23.01 -20.25 -3.92
CA GLU A 182 -23.17 -18.85 -4.27
C GLU A 182 -21.85 -18.12 -4.57
N VAL A 183 -20.70 -18.78 -4.34
CA VAL A 183 -19.38 -18.22 -4.62
C VAL A 183 -19.19 -18.04 -6.12
N THR A 184 -18.90 -16.80 -6.52
CA THR A 184 -18.73 -16.44 -7.93
C THR A 184 -17.28 -16.40 -8.36
N SER A 185 -16.34 -16.26 -7.43
CA SER A 185 -14.92 -16.53 -7.65
C SER A 185 -14.57 -18.00 -7.45
N ASP A 186 -13.32 -18.38 -7.76
CA ASP A 186 -12.80 -19.74 -7.59
C ASP A 186 -11.95 -19.83 -6.31
N PRO A 187 -12.45 -20.45 -5.22
CA PRO A 187 -11.71 -20.56 -3.97
C PRO A 187 -10.38 -21.29 -4.08
N SER A 188 -10.21 -22.17 -5.08
CA SER A 188 -8.94 -22.87 -5.31
C SER A 188 -7.82 -21.94 -5.80
N LYS A 189 -8.17 -20.77 -6.33
CA LYS A 189 -7.22 -19.77 -6.85
C LYS A 189 -6.97 -18.62 -5.88
N TRP A 190 -7.69 -18.54 -4.77
CA TRP A 190 -7.62 -17.42 -3.83
C TRP A 190 -6.23 -17.20 -3.24
N ALA A 191 -5.46 -18.27 -3.01
CA ALA A 191 -4.08 -18.18 -2.54
C ALA A 191 -3.24 -17.19 -3.38
N THR A 192 -3.42 -17.21 -4.71
CA THR A 192 -2.70 -16.33 -5.65
C THR A 192 -3.03 -14.84 -5.47
N PHE A 193 -4.19 -14.52 -4.89
CA PHE A 193 -4.73 -13.16 -4.79
C PHE A 193 -4.64 -12.56 -3.40
N ARG A 194 -4.18 -13.30 -2.38
CA ARG A 194 -4.20 -12.83 -0.98
C ARG A 194 -3.41 -11.56 -0.72
N SER A 195 -2.41 -11.28 -1.55
CA SER A 195 -1.63 -10.04 -1.54
C SER A 195 -2.25 -8.88 -2.32
N ASN A 196 -3.35 -9.12 -3.05
CA ASN A 196 -3.98 -8.18 -3.99
C ASN A 196 -5.03 -7.28 -3.32
N HIS A 197 -4.62 -6.46 -2.36
CA HIS A 197 -5.55 -5.64 -1.56
C HIS A 197 -6.20 -4.50 -2.37
N ASP A 198 -5.47 -3.92 -3.31
CA ASP A 198 -5.90 -2.79 -4.13
C ASP A 198 -6.53 -3.23 -5.46
N GLY A 199 -6.44 -4.51 -5.81
CA GLY A 199 -6.98 -5.06 -7.05
C GLY A 199 -6.08 -4.88 -8.27
N THR A 200 -4.83 -4.43 -8.09
CA THR A 200 -3.90 -4.16 -9.19
C THR A 200 -3.28 -5.42 -9.79
N GLN A 201 -3.19 -6.52 -9.03
CA GLN A 201 -2.60 -7.77 -9.49
C GLN A 201 -3.45 -8.44 -10.59
N VAL A 202 -2.82 -8.75 -11.72
CA VAL A 202 -3.39 -9.52 -12.83
C VAL A 202 -2.84 -10.95 -12.77
N PRO A 203 -3.69 -11.99 -12.76
CA PRO A 203 -3.23 -13.38 -12.74
C PRO A 203 -2.56 -13.78 -14.06
N SER A 204 -1.65 -14.75 -13.99
CA SER A 204 -1.02 -15.31 -15.19
C SER A 204 -2.05 -15.84 -16.19
N GLY A 205 -1.82 -15.60 -17.48
CA GLY A 205 -2.75 -15.95 -18.57
C GLY A 205 -3.89 -14.96 -18.80
N PHE A 206 -3.94 -13.85 -18.04
CA PHE A 206 -4.92 -12.79 -18.20
C PHE A 206 -4.26 -11.44 -18.45
N VAL A 207 -5.02 -10.53 -19.03
CA VAL A 207 -4.64 -9.13 -19.24
C VAL A 207 -5.70 -8.20 -18.67
N ARG A 208 -5.27 -7.04 -18.18
CA ARG A 208 -6.17 -5.97 -17.74
C ARG A 208 -6.91 -5.41 -18.95
N VAL A 209 -8.21 -5.19 -18.81
CA VAL A 209 -8.98 -4.44 -19.80
C VAL A 209 -9.12 -2.99 -19.35
N ASN A 210 -9.18 -2.07 -20.29
CA ASN A 210 -9.49 -0.68 -20.06
C ASN A 210 -10.92 -0.40 -20.54
N THR A 211 -11.51 0.71 -20.11
CA THR A 211 -12.74 1.20 -20.75
C THR A 211 -12.47 1.55 -22.21
N PRO A 212 -13.48 1.69 -23.07
CA PRO A 212 -13.29 2.21 -24.43
C PRO A 212 -12.54 3.55 -24.48
N GLU A 213 -12.68 4.37 -23.44
CA GLU A 213 -12.01 5.66 -23.27
C GLU A 213 -10.54 5.52 -22.82
N GLY A 214 -10.10 4.31 -22.48
CA GLY A 214 -8.74 3.99 -22.05
C GLY A 214 -8.50 4.04 -20.55
N ASP A 215 -9.55 4.21 -19.73
CA ASP A 215 -9.43 4.26 -18.28
C ASP A 215 -9.18 2.88 -17.67
N PRO A 216 -8.38 2.77 -16.60
CA PRO A 216 -8.10 1.51 -15.94
C PRO A 216 -9.38 0.93 -15.29
N THR A 217 -9.64 -0.36 -15.50
CA THR A 217 -10.83 -1.03 -14.96
C THR A 217 -10.51 -2.03 -13.86
N GLY A 218 -11.55 -2.50 -13.18
CA GLY A 218 -11.52 -3.66 -12.28
C GLY A 218 -11.83 -4.98 -12.99
N ALA A 219 -11.55 -5.11 -14.28
CA ALA A 219 -11.83 -6.32 -15.05
C ALA A 219 -10.59 -6.84 -15.77
N ILE A 220 -10.57 -8.15 -16.03
CA ILE A 220 -9.52 -8.83 -16.79
C ILE A 220 -10.14 -9.71 -17.86
N THR A 221 -9.39 -10.03 -18.91
CA THR A 221 -9.78 -11.00 -19.94
C THR A 221 -8.64 -11.97 -20.20
N ALA A 222 -8.92 -13.14 -20.78
CA ALA A 222 -7.87 -14.11 -21.10
C ALA A 222 -6.93 -13.53 -22.16
N ALA A 223 -5.61 -13.71 -21.98
CA ALA A 223 -4.61 -13.15 -22.89
C ALA A 223 -4.75 -13.67 -24.33
N GLU A 224 -5.23 -14.90 -24.50
CA GLU A 224 -5.53 -15.50 -25.82
C GLU A 224 -6.75 -14.86 -26.51
N SER A 225 -7.62 -14.20 -25.75
CA SER A 225 -8.75 -13.43 -26.28
C SER A 225 -8.34 -11.99 -26.64
N ALA A 226 -7.10 -11.59 -26.32
CA ALA A 226 -6.56 -10.31 -26.73
C ALA A 226 -6.17 -10.35 -28.22
N PRO A 227 -6.43 -9.28 -28.99
CA PRO A 227 -5.93 -9.21 -30.36
C PRO A 227 -4.40 -9.33 -30.38
N ALA A 228 -3.86 -10.04 -31.37
CA ALA A 228 -2.42 -10.27 -31.50
C ALA A 228 -1.69 -8.92 -31.52
N ALA A 229 -0.77 -8.71 -30.57
CA ALA A 229 0.03 -7.50 -30.51
C ALA A 229 0.80 -7.32 -31.82
N ALA A 230 0.71 -6.14 -32.44
CA ALA A 230 1.57 -5.80 -33.56
C ALA A 230 3.04 -5.82 -33.08
N PRO A 231 4.00 -6.36 -33.87
CA PRO A 231 5.39 -6.44 -33.46
C PRO A 231 5.96 -5.03 -33.29
N ALA A 232 6.32 -4.66 -32.07
CA ALA A 232 7.05 -3.43 -31.81
C ALA A 232 8.51 -3.63 -32.26
N SER A 233 8.96 -2.89 -33.27
CA SER A 233 10.36 -2.82 -33.64
C SER A 233 11.12 -2.03 -32.56
N VAL A 234 11.91 -2.73 -31.75
CA VAL A 234 12.85 -2.09 -30.82
C VAL A 234 14.11 -1.74 -31.59
N ASP A 235 14.46 -0.46 -31.66
CA ASP A 235 15.73 0.02 -32.19
C ASP A 235 16.86 -0.35 -31.21
N VAL A 236 17.56 -1.44 -31.52
CA VAL A 236 18.61 -2.03 -30.70
C VAL A 236 19.82 -1.09 -30.61
N ASP A 237 20.04 -0.26 -31.62
CA ASP A 237 21.19 0.65 -31.68
C ASP A 237 20.96 1.86 -30.75
N ALA A 238 19.75 2.43 -30.73
CA ALA A 238 19.38 3.46 -29.77
C ALA A 238 19.42 2.97 -28.30
N LEU A 239 19.09 1.69 -28.07
CA LEU A 239 19.18 1.06 -26.76
C LEU A 239 20.64 0.81 -26.35
N ALA A 240 21.50 0.38 -27.29
CA ALA A 240 22.92 0.18 -27.05
C ALA A 240 23.64 1.51 -26.74
N GLU A 241 23.27 2.59 -27.42
CA GLU A 241 23.83 3.93 -27.20
C GLU A 241 23.40 4.52 -25.85
N ALA A 242 22.14 4.30 -25.44
CA ALA A 242 21.65 4.66 -24.11
C ALA A 242 22.30 3.85 -22.97
N VAL A 243 22.67 2.60 -23.21
CA VAL A 243 23.40 1.74 -22.26
C VAL A 243 24.88 2.16 -22.17
N ALA A 244 25.52 2.50 -23.30
CA ALA A 244 26.89 2.99 -23.35
C ALA A 244 27.04 4.36 -22.63
N ALA A 245 26.09 5.28 -22.83
CA ALA A 245 26.05 6.56 -22.12
C ALA A 245 25.89 6.39 -20.60
N ARG A 246 25.24 5.31 -20.15
CA ARG A 246 25.00 5.01 -18.73
C ARG A 246 26.17 4.29 -18.05
N LEU A 247 26.99 3.56 -18.81
CA LEU A 247 28.17 2.85 -18.31
C LEU A 247 29.42 3.72 -18.23
N HIS A 248 29.53 4.78 -19.05
CA HIS A 248 30.77 5.56 -19.15
C HIS A 248 30.82 6.90 -18.40
N GLY A 249 29.81 7.25 -17.60
CA GLY A 249 29.96 8.29 -16.56
C GLY A 249 30.54 9.63 -17.04
N ALA A 250 30.32 10.00 -18.30
CA ALA A 250 30.73 11.29 -18.81
C ALA A 250 29.75 12.34 -18.28
N ALA A 251 30.19 13.08 -17.28
CA ALA A 251 29.51 14.25 -16.75
C ALA A 251 29.15 15.21 -17.90
N PRO A 252 27.87 15.59 -18.08
CA PRO A 252 27.57 16.79 -18.82
C PRO A 252 28.02 17.97 -17.96
N THR A 253 29.07 18.63 -18.43
CA THR A 253 29.44 19.97 -18.02
C THR A 253 28.26 20.93 -18.24
N ASN A 254 28.10 21.83 -17.27
CA ASN A 254 27.24 23.02 -17.28
C ASN A 254 25.73 22.80 -17.16
N GLY A 255 25.24 22.98 -15.93
CA GLY A 255 24.17 23.94 -15.71
C GLY A 255 22.73 23.44 -15.61
N THR A 256 22.46 22.21 -15.16
CA THR A 256 21.17 21.88 -14.49
C THR A 256 21.32 20.56 -13.73
N PRO A 257 20.93 20.46 -12.44
CA PRO A 257 21.02 19.19 -11.72
C PRO A 257 19.99 18.21 -12.31
N ALA A 258 20.47 17.25 -13.11
CA ALA A 258 19.68 16.10 -13.53
C ALA A 258 19.55 15.12 -12.36
N SER A 259 18.48 15.26 -11.57
CA SER A 259 18.11 14.31 -10.54
C SER A 259 17.57 13.02 -11.17
N SER A 260 18.18 11.90 -10.82
CA SER A 260 17.68 10.54 -10.98
C SER A 260 16.23 10.40 -10.48
N GLY A 261 15.32 9.92 -11.32
CA GLY A 261 13.97 9.48 -10.89
C GLY A 261 12.87 10.54 -10.82
N ALA A 262 13.03 11.71 -11.46
CA ALA A 262 12.01 12.76 -11.42
C ALA A 262 10.68 12.32 -12.07
N VAL A 263 9.59 12.42 -11.30
CA VAL A 263 8.20 12.36 -11.77
C VAL A 263 8.06 13.42 -12.87
N ARG A 264 7.96 13.00 -14.13
CA ARG A 264 7.83 13.93 -15.26
C ARG A 264 6.44 14.57 -15.20
N ARG A 265 6.40 15.91 -15.14
CA ARG A 265 5.15 16.69 -15.20
C ARG A 265 4.32 16.24 -16.42
N PRO A 266 3.03 15.90 -16.26
CA PRO A 266 2.14 15.62 -17.39
C PRO A 266 2.06 16.81 -18.36
N ALA A 267 1.85 16.54 -19.65
CA ALA A 267 1.73 17.60 -20.65
C ALA A 267 0.50 18.49 -20.36
N LEU A 268 0.64 19.81 -20.55
CA LEU A 268 -0.45 20.76 -20.33
C LEU A 268 -1.56 20.53 -21.38
N ARG A 269 -2.80 20.26 -20.95
CA ARG A 269 -3.96 20.05 -21.85
C ARG A 269 -5.08 21.03 -21.50
N GLU A 270 -5.77 21.55 -22.52
CA GLU A 270 -6.78 22.61 -22.33
C GLU A 270 -8.17 22.08 -21.92
N VAL A 271 -8.44 20.77 -22.03
CA VAL A 271 -9.81 20.24 -21.92
C VAL A 271 -9.89 19.06 -20.94
N HIS A 272 -10.86 19.15 -20.01
CA HIS A 272 -11.26 18.18 -18.98
C HIS A 272 -10.12 17.61 -18.11
N SER A 273 -9.88 18.26 -16.97
CA SER A 273 -8.99 17.78 -15.91
C SER A 273 -9.78 16.97 -14.88
N VAL A 274 -9.23 15.84 -14.46
CA VAL A 274 -9.67 15.13 -13.26
C VAL A 274 -8.65 15.45 -12.17
N GLU A 275 -9.13 15.88 -11.00
CA GLU A 275 -8.27 16.16 -9.86
C GLU A 275 -7.47 14.89 -9.48
N ALA A 276 -6.15 15.04 -9.43
CA ALA A 276 -5.25 13.95 -9.10
C ALA A 276 -5.32 13.59 -7.61
N LYS A 277 -4.73 12.46 -7.22
CA LYS A 277 -4.74 12.04 -5.81
C LYS A 277 -4.00 13.05 -4.93
N PRO A 278 -4.30 13.16 -3.62
CA PRO A 278 -3.63 14.12 -2.75
C PRO A 278 -2.10 13.98 -2.70
N TRP A 279 -1.54 12.79 -2.96
CA TRP A 279 -0.09 12.61 -3.00
C TRP A 279 0.55 12.81 -4.39
N GLU A 280 -0.21 13.25 -5.38
CA GLU A 280 0.27 13.53 -6.73
C GLU A 280 0.39 15.05 -6.93
N PRO A 281 1.54 15.56 -7.40
CA PRO A 281 1.79 17.00 -7.50
C PRO A 281 1.05 17.67 -8.67
N TYR A 282 0.65 16.91 -9.69
CA TYR A 282 0.01 17.43 -10.90
C TYR A 282 -1.26 16.65 -11.21
N ASN A 283 -2.24 17.34 -11.77
CA ASN A 283 -3.42 16.74 -12.39
C ASN A 283 -3.05 16.06 -13.71
N SER A 284 -3.98 15.27 -14.25
CA SER A 284 -3.82 14.55 -15.52
C SER A 284 -3.55 15.47 -16.72
N ASP A 285 -3.93 16.74 -16.63
CA ASP A 285 -3.73 17.78 -17.63
C ASP A 285 -2.50 18.67 -17.37
N GLY A 286 -1.61 18.26 -16.46
CA GLY A 286 -0.35 18.95 -16.20
C GLY A 286 -0.45 20.24 -15.39
N ARG A 287 -1.66 20.66 -14.98
CA ARG A 287 -1.84 21.74 -13.98
C ARG A 287 -1.46 21.23 -12.58
N ALA A 288 -1.07 22.13 -11.69
CA ALA A 288 -0.81 21.77 -10.30
C ALA A 288 -2.08 21.21 -9.64
N ASN A 289 -1.93 20.14 -8.87
CA ASN A 289 -3.06 19.55 -8.16
C ASN A 289 -3.41 20.39 -6.92
N ALA A 290 -4.54 21.09 -7.00
CA ALA A 290 -5.05 21.93 -5.91
C ALA A 290 -5.36 21.12 -4.63
N GLY A 291 -5.79 19.87 -4.75
CA GLY A 291 -6.04 18.96 -3.63
C GLY A 291 -4.79 18.24 -3.10
N SER A 292 -3.60 18.53 -3.61
CA SER A 292 -2.38 17.84 -3.18
C SER A 292 -1.96 18.18 -1.75
N TYR A 293 -1.19 17.28 -1.13
CA TYR A 293 -0.51 17.51 0.14
C TYR A 293 0.50 18.65 0.02
N LEU A 294 1.04 18.98 -1.17
CA LEU A 294 1.85 20.19 -1.36
C LEU A 294 1.01 21.44 -1.14
N THR A 295 -0.17 21.52 -1.76
CA THR A 295 -1.06 22.67 -1.62
C THR A 295 -1.57 22.79 -0.18
N ALA A 296 -1.92 21.67 0.44
CA ALA A 296 -2.31 21.64 1.86
C ALA A 296 -1.15 22.04 2.79
N SER A 297 0.06 21.55 2.53
CA SER A 297 1.26 21.91 3.30
C SER A 297 1.61 23.39 3.12
N TRP A 298 1.51 23.92 1.89
CA TRP A 298 1.76 25.33 1.60
C TRP A 298 0.76 26.22 2.36
N ARG A 299 -0.53 25.90 2.31
CA ARG A 299 -1.57 26.62 3.07
C ARG A 299 -1.34 26.57 4.58
N ASN A 300 -0.93 25.42 5.11
CA ASN A 300 -0.63 25.29 6.53
C ASN A 300 0.61 26.12 6.94
N THR A 301 1.67 26.12 6.12
CA THR A 301 2.84 26.97 6.35
C THR A 301 2.49 28.45 6.23
N TRP A 302 1.62 28.83 5.29
CA TRP A 302 1.11 30.19 5.15
C TRP A 302 0.31 30.65 6.37
N SER A 303 -0.53 29.78 6.93
CA SER A 303 -1.18 30.05 8.21
C SER A 303 -0.16 30.26 9.34
N GLY A 304 0.94 29.49 9.35
CA GLY A 304 2.04 29.67 10.29
C GLY A 304 2.77 31.01 10.10
N ALA A 305 3.02 31.41 8.86
CA ALA A 305 3.61 32.71 8.52
C ALA A 305 2.75 33.87 9.02
N MET A 306 1.43 33.81 8.83
CA MET A 306 0.49 34.81 9.37
C MET A 306 0.56 34.92 10.90
N ILE A 307 0.67 33.78 11.59
CA ILE A 307 0.85 33.77 13.05
C ILE A 307 2.17 34.44 13.44
N LEU A 308 3.28 34.14 12.76
CA LEU A 308 4.58 34.77 13.02
C LEU A 308 4.55 36.29 12.81
N LEU A 309 3.93 36.75 11.73
CA LEU A 309 3.78 38.19 11.46
C LEU A 309 2.90 38.88 12.51
N THR A 310 1.86 38.18 12.99
CA THR A 310 1.01 38.68 14.08
C THR A 310 1.81 38.81 15.38
N THR A 311 2.63 37.80 15.72
CA THR A 311 3.53 37.88 16.88
C THR A 311 4.54 39.02 16.74
N ALA A 312 5.17 39.17 15.57
CA ALA A 312 6.11 40.25 15.29
C ALA A 312 5.46 41.64 15.43
N ALA A 313 4.21 41.78 15.00
CA ALA A 313 3.44 43.01 15.16
C ALA A 313 3.15 43.34 16.64
N TYR A 314 2.84 42.34 17.46
CA TYR A 314 2.68 42.55 18.91
C TYR A 314 4.01 42.95 19.58
N GLU A 315 5.12 42.31 19.21
CA GLU A 315 6.44 42.67 19.77
C GLU A 315 6.88 44.08 19.36
N GLU A 316 6.57 44.49 18.12
CA GLU A 316 6.83 45.85 17.64
C GLU A 316 5.97 46.88 18.38
N GLN A 317 4.69 46.59 18.63
CA GLN A 317 3.82 47.44 19.43
C GLN A 317 4.42 47.68 20.82
N ASP A 318 4.79 46.60 21.52
CA ASP A 318 5.38 46.69 22.86
C ASP A 318 6.74 47.43 22.86
N ALA A 319 7.54 47.28 21.80
CA ALA A 319 8.82 47.96 21.65
C ALA A 319 8.64 49.46 21.37
N ALA A 320 7.65 49.82 20.54
CA ALA A 320 7.33 51.19 20.20
C ALA A 320 6.80 51.97 21.41
N GLU A 321 5.91 51.35 22.20
CA GLU A 321 5.40 51.91 23.46
C GLU A 321 6.52 52.18 24.46
N ARG A 322 7.45 51.22 24.64
CA ARG A 322 8.63 51.39 25.51
C ARG A 322 9.57 52.50 25.05
N ALA A 323 9.68 52.71 23.74
CA ALA A 323 10.54 53.74 23.15
C ALA A 323 9.82 55.09 22.95
N GLY A 324 8.53 55.21 23.30
CA GLY A 324 7.75 56.43 23.10
C GLY A 324 7.62 56.86 21.64
N ARG A 325 7.61 55.89 20.71
CA ARG A 325 7.49 56.11 19.26
C ARG A 325 6.24 55.43 18.72
N GLU A 326 5.80 55.85 17.53
CA GLU A 326 4.74 55.14 16.80
C GLU A 326 5.23 53.75 16.34
N PRO A 327 4.36 52.72 16.38
CA PRO A 327 4.68 51.37 15.96
C PRO A 327 4.74 51.26 14.43
N ARG A 328 5.74 50.52 13.93
CA ARG A 328 5.94 50.28 12.50
C ARG A 328 5.23 48.99 12.08
N LEU A 329 3.91 49.05 11.96
CA LEU A 329 3.09 47.89 11.57
C LEU A 329 3.00 47.74 10.05
N LEU A 330 2.78 46.50 9.60
CA LEU A 330 2.48 46.21 8.20
C LEU A 330 1.06 46.66 7.85
N GLU A 331 0.90 47.29 6.69
CA GLU A 331 -0.44 47.56 6.15
C GLU A 331 -1.17 46.26 5.78
N SER A 332 -2.50 46.25 5.87
CA SER A 332 -3.31 45.07 5.54
C SER A 332 -3.11 44.60 4.09
N SER A 333 -2.80 45.52 3.17
CA SER A 333 -2.49 45.24 1.76
C SER A 333 -1.16 44.49 1.59
N ALA A 334 -0.16 44.77 2.43
CA ALA A 334 1.16 44.14 2.40
C ALA A 334 1.21 42.82 3.17
N LEU A 335 0.32 42.61 4.14
CA LEU A 335 0.32 41.43 5.01
C LEU A 335 0.27 40.11 4.22
N ALA A 336 -0.59 40.02 3.19
CA ALA A 336 -0.76 38.80 2.40
C ALA A 336 0.47 38.48 1.52
N SER A 337 1.11 39.49 0.91
CA SER A 337 2.34 39.30 0.14
C SER A 337 3.50 38.92 1.05
N THR A 338 3.67 39.62 2.18
CA THR A 338 4.72 39.31 3.15
C THR A 338 4.55 37.91 3.76
N ALA A 339 3.31 37.49 4.04
CA ALA A 339 3.03 36.12 4.49
C ALA A 339 3.38 35.07 3.42
N THR A 340 3.16 35.39 2.14
CA THR A 340 3.53 34.54 1.01
C THR A 340 5.05 34.37 0.91
N ASP A 341 5.79 35.47 0.96
CA ASP A 341 7.27 35.45 0.92
C ASP A 341 7.84 34.68 2.11
N LEU A 342 7.30 34.93 3.31
CA LEU A 342 7.71 34.20 4.52
C LEU A 342 7.36 32.71 4.43
N THR A 343 6.28 32.33 3.74
CA THR A 343 5.92 30.92 3.52
C THR A 343 7.00 30.18 2.75
N GLU A 344 7.54 30.78 1.69
CA GLU A 344 8.61 30.16 0.89
C GLU A 344 9.88 29.96 1.71
N VAL A 345 10.22 30.97 2.53
CA VAL A 345 11.35 30.90 3.46
C VAL A 345 11.17 29.77 4.47
N LEU A 346 10.00 29.67 5.10
CA LEU A 346 9.68 28.62 6.08
C LEU A 346 9.68 27.22 5.46
N LEU A 347 9.19 27.06 4.22
CA LEU A 347 9.26 25.80 3.49
C LEU A 347 10.72 25.39 3.22
N ALA A 348 11.57 26.33 2.81
CA ALA A 348 13.00 26.07 2.60
C ALA A 348 13.74 25.72 3.91
N MET A 349 13.30 26.29 5.04
CA MET A 349 13.81 25.90 6.36
C MET A 349 13.37 24.49 6.74
N ALA A 350 12.10 24.14 6.47
CA ALA A 350 11.58 22.79 6.70
C ALA A 350 12.30 21.73 5.85
N ASP A 351 12.65 22.03 4.59
CA ASP A 351 13.50 21.15 3.77
C ASP A 351 14.85 20.86 4.44
N GLN A 352 15.51 21.89 4.98
CA GLN A 352 16.81 21.74 5.63
C GLN A 352 16.70 20.95 6.94
N VAL A 353 15.67 21.19 7.74
CA VAL A 353 15.39 20.43 8.97
C VAL A 353 15.06 18.97 8.65
N GLN A 354 14.21 18.71 7.63
CA GLN A 354 13.91 17.34 7.19
C GLN A 354 15.19 16.64 6.70
N THR A 355 16.03 17.33 5.94
CA THR A 355 17.32 16.77 5.49
C THR A 355 18.22 16.42 6.68
N ALA A 356 18.33 17.30 7.66
CA ALA A 356 19.19 17.09 8.83
C ALA A 356 18.73 15.91 9.69
N VAL A 357 17.41 15.68 9.80
CA VAL A 357 16.84 14.66 10.70
C VAL A 357 16.58 13.33 9.97
N VAL A 358 16.08 13.38 8.74
CA VAL A 358 15.63 12.20 7.96
C VAL A 358 16.63 11.82 6.86
N GLY A 359 17.55 12.71 6.49
CA GLY A 359 18.59 12.45 5.48
C GLY A 359 18.17 12.69 4.03
N ARG A 360 16.93 13.12 3.76
CA ARG A 360 16.44 13.45 2.41
C ARG A 360 15.33 14.51 2.43
N ILE A 361 15.18 15.23 1.32
CA ILE A 361 14.07 16.16 1.09
C ILE A 361 12.95 15.45 0.35
N ASN A 362 11.75 15.48 0.92
CA ASN A 362 10.53 15.15 0.21
C ASN A 362 9.36 15.90 0.83
N ARG A 363 8.92 16.99 0.18
CA ARG A 363 7.82 17.83 0.66
C ARG A 363 6.45 17.13 0.69
N MET A 364 6.32 15.97 0.04
CA MET A 364 5.13 15.12 0.09
C MET A 364 5.07 14.26 1.35
N ASP A 365 6.21 13.96 1.97
CA ASP A 365 6.29 13.10 3.15
C ASP A 365 5.73 13.85 4.37
N ARG A 366 5.04 13.14 5.26
CA ARG A 366 4.55 13.73 6.52
C ARG A 366 5.68 14.26 7.41
N SER A 367 6.88 13.72 7.28
CA SER A 367 8.07 14.20 8.01
C SER A 367 8.47 15.63 7.62
N HIS A 368 8.18 16.07 6.38
CA HIS A 368 8.37 17.47 5.99
C HIS A 368 7.37 18.38 6.71
N GLY A 369 6.10 17.96 6.75
CA GLY A 369 5.06 18.68 7.49
C GLY A 369 5.39 18.82 8.98
N GLU A 370 5.98 17.78 9.57
CA GLU A 370 6.44 17.82 10.96
C GLU A 370 7.66 18.73 11.16
N ALA A 371 8.64 18.68 10.26
CA ALA A 371 9.77 19.61 10.25
C ALA A 371 9.31 21.08 10.20
N GLY A 372 8.29 21.39 9.38
CA GLY A 372 7.67 22.71 9.31
C GLY A 372 7.03 23.16 10.63
N LYS A 373 6.41 22.26 11.40
CA LYS A 373 5.87 22.58 12.72
C LYS A 373 6.97 22.90 13.73
N TRP A 374 8.07 22.15 13.72
CA TRP A 374 9.21 22.46 14.59
C TRP A 374 9.83 23.82 14.24
N VAL A 375 10.03 24.11 12.96
CA VAL A 375 10.45 25.43 12.50
C VAL A 375 9.51 26.52 13.03
N HIS A 376 8.20 26.35 12.89
CA HIS A 376 7.21 27.31 13.39
C HIS A 376 7.27 27.49 14.91
N GLN A 377 7.42 26.41 15.69
CA GLN A 377 7.51 26.49 17.16
C GLN A 377 8.75 27.27 17.60
N ILE A 378 9.91 26.99 17.01
CA ILE A 378 11.14 27.72 17.32
C ILE A 378 11.01 29.19 16.91
N ALA A 379 10.54 29.43 15.68
CA ALA A 379 10.36 30.77 15.12
C ALA A 379 9.28 31.61 15.81
N SER A 380 8.34 31.01 16.54
CA SER A 380 7.29 31.74 17.24
C SER A 380 7.56 31.92 18.73
N ARG A 381 8.42 31.09 19.34
CA ARG A 381 8.59 31.03 20.80
C ARG A 381 10.00 31.27 21.31
N LEU A 382 11.01 30.79 20.59
CA LEU A 382 12.40 30.82 21.07
C LEU A 382 13.25 31.85 20.32
N VAL A 383 13.02 31.96 19.02
CA VAL A 383 13.75 32.89 18.14
C VAL A 383 12.70 33.63 17.29
N PRO A 384 11.90 34.52 17.90
CA PRO A 384 10.86 35.26 17.18
C PRO A 384 11.45 36.08 16.04
N ILE A 385 10.72 36.15 14.93
CA ILE A 385 11.03 37.07 13.84
C ILE A 385 10.51 38.46 14.19
N THR A 386 11.27 39.50 13.87
CA THR A 386 10.83 40.90 14.04
C THR A 386 10.44 41.51 12.69
N LEU A 387 9.64 42.59 12.71
CA LEU A 387 9.24 43.28 11.48
C LEU A 387 10.43 43.90 10.73
N GLU A 388 11.47 44.33 11.43
CA GLU A 388 12.69 44.88 10.83
C GLU A 388 13.40 43.86 9.92
N MET A 389 13.43 42.59 10.34
CA MET A 389 14.02 41.49 9.57
C MET A 389 13.30 41.21 8.25
N LEU A 390 12.12 41.78 8.01
CA LEU A 390 11.40 41.66 6.73
C LEU A 390 11.94 42.62 5.66
N SER A 391 12.68 43.65 6.06
CA SER A 391 13.32 44.61 5.13
C SER A 391 14.61 44.07 4.51
N GLU A 392 15.00 44.59 3.35
CA GLU A 392 16.27 44.20 2.70
C GLU A 392 17.51 44.68 3.46
N GLU A 393 17.40 45.82 4.15
CA GLU A 393 18.46 46.40 4.98
C GLU A 393 18.92 45.44 6.10
N HIS A 394 18.03 44.54 6.52
CA HIS A 394 18.28 43.57 7.60
C HIS A 394 18.44 42.13 7.07
N SER A 395 18.78 41.97 5.80
CA SER A 395 18.97 40.65 5.16
C SER A 395 19.99 39.75 5.86
N GLU A 396 21.09 40.30 6.36
CA GLU A 396 22.09 39.55 7.15
C GLU A 396 21.51 39.02 8.47
N GLN A 397 20.73 39.85 9.18
CA GLN A 397 20.06 39.45 10.42
C GLN A 397 19.01 38.38 10.16
N ARG A 398 18.23 38.53 9.08
CA ARG A 398 17.25 37.53 8.63
C ARG A 398 17.92 36.20 8.32
N GLU A 399 19.07 36.20 7.65
CA GLU A 399 19.81 34.97 7.35
C GLU A 399 20.38 34.31 8.61
N MET A 400 20.89 35.10 9.55
CA MET A 400 21.33 34.59 10.85
C MET A 400 20.16 33.98 11.63
N TRP A 401 19.02 34.66 11.69
CA TRP A 401 17.78 34.16 12.28
C TRP A 401 17.39 32.80 11.66
N ARG A 402 17.37 32.69 10.32
CA ARG A 402 17.06 31.43 9.62
C ARG A 402 17.98 30.30 10.06
N LYS A 403 19.29 30.52 10.06
CA LYS A 403 20.29 29.52 10.47
C LYS A 403 20.07 29.06 11.90
N THR A 404 19.81 30.00 12.82
CA THR A 404 19.54 29.69 14.22
C THR A 404 18.26 28.87 14.37
N VAL A 405 17.17 29.26 13.71
CA VAL A 405 15.91 28.51 13.75
C VAL A 405 16.06 27.11 13.18
N ILE A 406 16.74 26.95 12.03
CA ILE A 406 17.00 25.63 11.42
C ILE A 406 17.79 24.75 12.38
N ALA A 407 18.89 25.26 12.93
CA ALA A 407 19.76 24.50 13.84
C ALA A 407 19.00 24.05 15.10
N GLN A 408 18.23 24.95 15.73
CA GLN A 408 17.45 24.62 16.92
C GLN A 408 16.28 23.68 16.60
N ALA A 409 15.56 23.91 15.51
CA ALA A 409 14.44 23.05 15.11
C ALA A 409 14.92 21.63 14.80
N ALA A 410 16.03 21.48 14.08
CA ALA A 410 16.64 20.18 13.82
C ALA A 410 17.10 19.50 15.12
N ALA A 411 17.74 20.24 16.03
CA ALA A 411 18.21 19.70 17.31
C ALA A 411 17.04 19.21 18.19
N VAL A 412 15.98 20.02 18.34
CA VAL A 412 14.80 19.65 19.15
C VAL A 412 14.02 18.52 18.49
N PHE A 413 13.86 18.53 17.17
CA PHE A 413 13.20 17.43 16.48
C PHE A 413 13.99 16.11 16.61
N ALA A 414 15.31 16.14 16.44
CA ALA A 414 16.16 14.98 16.66
C ALA A 414 16.10 14.48 18.12
N ALA A 415 16.10 15.39 19.10
CA ALA A 415 15.96 15.04 20.51
C ALA A 415 14.57 14.44 20.84
N ALA A 416 13.51 14.93 20.20
CA ALA A 416 12.17 14.37 20.32
C ALA A 416 12.12 12.93 19.75
N LEU A 417 12.73 12.71 18.58
CA LEU A 417 12.88 11.35 18.02
C LEU A 417 13.65 10.44 18.96
N HIS A 418 14.78 10.91 19.51
CA HIS A 418 15.56 10.14 20.47
C HIS A 418 14.77 9.81 21.75
N SER A 419 13.94 10.74 22.23
CA SER A 419 13.08 10.52 23.40
C SER A 419 11.98 9.49 23.10
N VAL A 420 11.39 9.56 21.91
CA VAL A 420 10.40 8.57 21.45
C VAL A 420 11.04 7.22 21.26
N GLU A 421 12.23 7.14 20.64
CA GLU A 421 13.03 5.93 20.53
C GLU A 421 13.31 5.33 21.91
N SER A 422 13.76 6.13 22.88
CA SER A 422 14.01 5.66 24.24
C SER A 422 12.75 5.14 24.93
N TYR A 423 11.58 5.73 24.68
CA TYR A 423 10.30 5.23 25.20
C TYR A 423 9.92 3.90 24.53
N LEU A 424 10.07 3.83 23.21
CA LEU A 424 9.77 2.62 22.43
C LEU A 424 10.73 1.48 22.79
N ASP A 425 12.02 1.74 22.97
CA ASP A 425 13.02 0.78 23.46
C ASP A 425 12.70 0.23 24.86
N GLY A 426 11.87 0.94 25.63
CA GLY A 426 11.37 0.48 26.94
C GLY A 426 10.08 -0.34 26.86
N GLN A 427 9.34 -0.29 25.74
CA GLN A 427 8.07 -1.01 25.54
C GLN A 427 8.16 -2.15 24.54
N TYR A 428 9.13 -2.09 23.64
CA TYR A 428 9.39 -3.03 22.58
C TYR A 428 10.82 -3.53 22.74
N ASP A 429 11.10 -4.74 22.28
CA ASP A 429 12.48 -5.23 22.22
C ASP A 429 13.34 -4.23 21.45
N ARG A 430 14.55 -3.95 21.97
CA ARG A 430 15.49 -3.07 21.30
C ARG A 430 15.59 -3.48 19.82
N PRO A 431 15.52 -2.53 18.88
CA PRO A 431 15.62 -2.82 17.47
C PRO A 431 16.92 -3.58 17.26
N THR A 432 16.81 -4.86 16.90
CA THR A 432 17.99 -5.65 16.59
C THR A 432 18.50 -5.09 15.26
N PRO A 433 19.70 -4.47 15.22
CA PRO A 433 20.22 -3.98 13.97
C PRO A 433 20.33 -5.18 13.04
N ILE A 434 19.63 -5.13 11.91
CA ILE A 434 19.82 -6.07 10.83
C ILE A 434 21.25 -5.79 10.34
N ASN A 435 22.25 -6.46 10.94
CA ASN A 435 23.72 -6.36 10.76
C ASN A 435 24.57 -5.86 11.96
N ASP A 436 24.23 -6.15 13.22
CA ASP A 436 25.26 -6.05 14.29
C ASP A 436 26.24 -7.25 14.23
N ALA A 437 27.26 -7.12 13.37
CA ALA A 437 28.34 -8.10 13.20
C ALA A 437 29.13 -8.38 14.50
N SER A 438 29.06 -7.47 15.49
CA SER A 438 29.87 -7.56 16.71
C SER A 438 29.30 -8.56 17.73
N ARG A 439 27.98 -8.77 17.76
CA ARG A 439 27.35 -9.82 18.58
C ARG A 439 27.58 -11.21 17.99
N LYS A 440 27.47 -11.34 16.65
CA LYS A 440 27.78 -12.59 15.94
C LYS A 440 29.25 -12.97 16.10
N ALA A 441 30.21 -12.03 16.08
CA ALA A 441 31.62 -12.35 16.34
C ALA A 441 31.88 -12.88 17.76
N ARG A 442 31.19 -12.33 18.79
CA ARG A 442 31.29 -12.82 20.18
C ARG A 442 30.62 -14.18 20.37
N GLU A 443 29.47 -14.41 19.74
CA GLU A 443 28.78 -15.71 19.78
C GLU A 443 29.51 -16.78 18.96
N GLN A 444 30.15 -16.41 17.85
CA GLN A 444 30.91 -17.31 16.98
C GLN A 444 32.26 -17.68 17.62
N ALA A 445 32.90 -16.78 18.38
CA ALA A 445 34.05 -17.11 19.23
C ALA A 445 33.66 -18.07 20.38
N GLY A 446 32.48 -17.87 20.99
CA GLY A 446 31.95 -18.80 22.00
C GLY A 446 31.57 -20.17 21.43
N ARG A 447 31.04 -20.22 20.20
CA ARG A 447 30.65 -21.47 19.52
C ARG A 447 31.84 -22.22 18.92
N GLN A 448 32.89 -21.54 18.43
CA GLN A 448 34.12 -22.19 17.98
C GLN A 448 34.87 -22.88 19.13
N ALA A 449 34.80 -22.34 20.35
CA ALA A 449 35.35 -23.01 21.53
C ALA A 449 34.57 -24.28 21.93
N GLN A 450 33.30 -24.41 21.54
CA GLN A 450 32.46 -25.58 21.84
C GLN A 450 32.38 -26.62 20.71
N GLN A 451 32.55 -26.21 19.44
CA GLN A 451 32.40 -27.10 18.27
C GLN A 451 33.69 -27.84 17.85
N GLY A 452 34.82 -27.59 18.50
CA GLY A 452 36.05 -28.37 18.27
C GLY A 452 35.97 -29.85 18.67
N ASN A 453 34.92 -30.29 19.37
CA ASN A 453 34.85 -31.63 19.98
C ASN A 453 33.78 -32.58 19.41
N ALA A 454 32.96 -32.19 18.42
CA ALA A 454 31.86 -33.05 17.99
C ALA A 454 31.47 -32.88 16.52
N ALA A 455 32.22 -33.52 15.61
CA ALA A 455 31.69 -33.84 14.28
C ALA A 455 32.42 -35.06 13.69
N THR A 456 31.82 -36.23 13.86
CA THR A 456 32.03 -37.38 12.98
C THR A 456 30.67 -38.00 12.71
N SER A 457 30.39 -38.32 11.44
CA SER A 457 29.31 -39.19 10.93
C SER A 457 27.87 -38.60 10.97
N THR A 458 26.97 -38.74 9.98
CA THR A 458 26.97 -39.40 8.66
C THR A 458 25.78 -38.85 7.86
N SER A 459 25.92 -38.83 6.54
CA SER A 459 24.90 -38.62 5.51
C SER A 459 23.86 -39.76 5.42
N GLY A 460 22.63 -39.42 5.01
CA GLY A 460 21.63 -40.37 4.50
C GLY A 460 20.39 -39.67 3.96
N ALA A 461 20.21 -39.69 2.63
CA ALA A 461 19.02 -39.17 1.95
C ALA A 461 17.99 -40.29 1.75
N GLN A 462 16.70 -39.99 1.92
CA GLN A 462 15.62 -40.79 1.32
C GLN A 462 14.35 -39.94 1.11
N MET A 463 13.86 -39.92 -0.13
CA MET A 463 12.56 -39.36 -0.54
C MET A 463 11.40 -40.16 0.05
N THR A 464 10.37 -39.47 0.57
CA THR A 464 8.97 -39.90 0.51
C THR A 464 8.04 -38.68 0.52
N SER A 465 6.96 -38.78 -0.24
CA SER A 465 5.87 -37.83 -0.43
C SER A 465 4.87 -37.85 0.73
N THR A 466 4.42 -36.67 1.21
CA THR A 466 3.05 -36.41 1.71
C THR A 466 2.86 -34.96 2.13
N ASN A 467 1.64 -34.43 1.93
CA ASN A 467 1.09 -33.19 2.47
C ASN A 467 1.56 -32.93 3.93
N ALA A 468 2.40 -31.92 4.14
CA ALA A 468 2.89 -31.54 5.46
C ALA A 468 2.13 -30.33 6.01
N ALA A 469 1.98 -30.38 7.32
CA ALA A 469 1.17 -29.53 8.16
C ALA A 469 1.67 -28.08 8.24
N ILE A 470 0.87 -27.26 8.94
CA ILE A 470 0.94 -25.82 9.15
C ILE A 470 2.26 -25.34 9.82
N ASP A 471 3.21 -26.23 10.11
CA ASP A 471 4.51 -25.93 10.74
C ASP A 471 5.69 -25.79 9.75
N ASP A 472 5.45 -25.88 8.44
CA ASP A 472 6.52 -25.92 7.41
C ASP A 472 6.44 -24.76 6.40
N ALA A 473 5.82 -23.64 6.79
CA ALA A 473 5.73 -22.43 5.96
C ALA A 473 7.04 -21.63 5.98
N ALA A 474 7.37 -20.95 4.88
CA ALA A 474 8.59 -20.17 4.77
C ALA A 474 8.70 -19.07 5.85
N THR A 475 7.58 -18.47 6.26
CA THR A 475 7.55 -17.49 7.36
C THR A 475 7.72 -18.10 8.75
N GLY A 476 7.61 -19.42 8.89
CA GLY A 476 7.90 -20.15 10.13
C GLY A 476 9.38 -20.49 10.30
N ASP A 477 10.20 -20.30 9.27
CA ASP A 477 11.66 -20.47 9.31
C ASP A 477 12.35 -19.09 9.32
N ASP A 478 12.73 -18.64 10.51
CA ASP A 478 13.40 -17.36 10.73
C ASP A 478 14.71 -17.23 9.94
N ALA A 479 15.46 -18.33 9.78
CA ALA A 479 16.73 -18.32 9.05
C ALA A 479 16.49 -18.14 7.55
N LEU A 480 15.46 -18.78 7.02
CA LEU A 480 15.05 -18.65 5.63
C LEU A 480 14.50 -17.26 5.31
N MET A 481 13.70 -16.67 6.21
CA MET A 481 13.21 -15.29 6.06
C MET A 481 14.32 -14.25 6.16
N GLN A 482 15.32 -14.48 7.01
CA GLN A 482 16.53 -13.65 7.05
C GLN A 482 17.30 -13.71 5.73
N ARG A 483 17.49 -14.92 5.16
CA ARG A 483 18.12 -15.08 3.84
C ARG A 483 17.33 -14.35 2.75
N TRP A 484 16.01 -14.48 2.74
CA TRP A 484 15.16 -13.80 1.77
C TRP A 484 15.27 -12.27 1.85
N ASN A 485 15.20 -11.70 3.06
CA ASN A 485 15.31 -10.27 3.25
C ASN A 485 16.70 -9.74 2.87
N ALA A 486 17.76 -10.49 3.20
CA ALA A 486 19.13 -10.16 2.78
C ALA A 486 19.29 -10.20 1.25
N PHE A 487 18.67 -11.20 0.61
CA PHE A 487 18.66 -11.31 -0.84
C PHE A 487 17.90 -10.15 -1.51
N LEU A 488 16.71 -9.77 -1.01
CA LEU A 488 15.99 -8.59 -1.48
C LEU A 488 16.80 -7.30 -1.30
N GLN A 489 17.52 -7.17 -0.19
CA GLN A 489 18.42 -6.04 0.05
C GLN A 489 19.59 -6.01 -0.95
N GLN A 490 20.22 -7.16 -1.21
CA GLN A 490 21.26 -7.31 -2.24
C GLN A 490 20.75 -6.90 -3.62
N CYS A 491 19.51 -7.25 -3.94
CA CYS A 491 18.83 -6.89 -5.18
C CYS A 491 18.25 -5.46 -5.20
N LYS A 492 18.38 -4.68 -4.11
CA LYS A 492 17.80 -3.32 -3.95
C LYS A 492 16.27 -3.27 -4.13
N LEU A 493 15.58 -4.31 -3.67
CA LEU A 493 14.12 -4.45 -3.74
C LEU A 493 13.43 -4.29 -2.38
N THR A 494 14.16 -3.93 -1.32
CA THR A 494 13.59 -3.57 -0.02
C THR A 494 12.66 -2.36 -0.15
N GLY A 495 11.43 -2.46 0.35
CA GLY A 495 10.38 -1.45 0.17
C GLY A 495 9.71 -1.47 -1.21
N HIS A 496 10.09 -2.43 -2.07
CA HIS A 496 9.51 -2.69 -3.39
C HIS A 496 9.05 -4.14 -3.52
N GLU A 497 8.60 -4.74 -2.42
CA GLU A 497 8.15 -6.13 -2.36
C GLU A 497 6.96 -6.37 -3.30
N ASP A 498 6.16 -5.34 -3.55
CA ASP A 498 5.08 -5.32 -4.54
C ASP A 498 5.56 -5.68 -5.96
N ARG A 499 6.79 -5.32 -6.31
CA ARG A 499 7.39 -5.64 -7.61
C ARG A 499 7.80 -7.10 -7.75
N VAL A 500 7.95 -7.78 -6.63
CA VAL A 500 8.41 -9.17 -6.57
C VAL A 500 7.24 -10.15 -6.47
N LYS A 501 6.08 -9.69 -5.97
CA LYS A 501 4.85 -10.49 -5.85
C LYS A 501 4.44 -11.21 -7.14
N PRO A 502 4.43 -10.58 -8.34
CA PRO A 502 4.07 -11.28 -9.58
C PRO A 502 5.02 -12.44 -9.90
N PHE A 503 6.31 -12.27 -9.58
CA PHE A 503 7.32 -13.30 -9.77
C PHE A 503 7.17 -14.45 -8.78
N LEU A 504 6.92 -14.16 -7.49
CA LEU A 504 6.66 -15.19 -6.48
C LEU A 504 5.42 -16.02 -6.82
N ALA A 505 4.32 -15.36 -7.25
CA ALA A 505 3.14 -16.06 -7.71
C ALA A 505 3.43 -17.01 -8.89
N ALA A 506 4.29 -16.61 -9.83
CA ALA A 506 4.68 -17.45 -10.96
C ALA A 506 5.63 -18.60 -10.56
N ALA A 507 6.60 -18.34 -9.67
CA ALA A 507 7.64 -19.30 -9.32
C ALA A 507 7.24 -20.29 -8.21
N CYS A 508 6.35 -19.86 -7.30
CA CYS A 508 5.95 -20.59 -6.11
C CYS A 508 4.44 -20.89 -6.05
N GLY A 509 3.65 -20.44 -7.03
CA GLY A 509 2.19 -20.64 -7.07
C GLY A 509 1.40 -19.70 -6.15
N THR A 510 2.07 -18.90 -5.30
CA THR A 510 1.47 -17.87 -4.46
C THR A 510 2.48 -16.74 -4.21
N ALA A 511 1.97 -15.52 -4.00
CA ALA A 511 2.77 -14.37 -3.59
C ALA A 511 2.83 -14.21 -2.05
N ASP A 512 2.07 -15.02 -1.31
CA ASP A 512 2.03 -14.99 0.16
C ASP A 512 3.07 -15.96 0.74
N LEU A 513 4.14 -15.41 1.32
CA LEU A 513 5.24 -16.18 1.90
C LEU A 513 4.77 -17.15 3.00
N ALA A 514 3.68 -16.84 3.71
CA ALA A 514 3.14 -17.71 4.76
C ALA A 514 2.48 -18.99 4.22
N GLN A 515 2.36 -19.12 2.90
CA GLN A 515 1.80 -20.29 2.21
C GLN A 515 2.79 -20.98 1.28
N ILE A 516 4.01 -20.45 1.14
CA ILE A 516 5.07 -21.13 0.43
C ILE A 516 5.72 -22.11 1.40
N GLN A 517 5.87 -23.37 1.00
CA GLN A 517 6.59 -24.36 1.82
C GLN A 517 8.06 -23.94 1.99
N ALA A 518 8.58 -24.04 3.22
CA ALA A 518 9.93 -23.59 3.57
C ALA A 518 11.00 -24.29 2.73
N GLN A 519 10.88 -25.60 2.52
CA GLN A 519 11.82 -26.36 1.68
C GLN A 519 11.83 -25.87 0.23
N LEU A 520 10.65 -25.73 -0.39
CA LEU A 520 10.52 -25.21 -1.76
C LEU A 520 11.08 -23.79 -1.87
N PHE A 521 10.79 -22.93 -0.90
CA PHE A 521 11.28 -21.56 -0.90
C PHE A 521 12.80 -21.49 -0.71
N SER A 522 13.38 -22.32 0.14
CA SER A 522 14.84 -22.43 0.34
C SER A 522 15.58 -22.89 -0.91
N GLU A 523 15.05 -23.89 -1.63
CA GLU A 523 15.61 -24.36 -2.90
C GLU A 523 15.59 -23.26 -3.97
N ARG A 524 14.44 -22.59 -4.12
CA ARG A 524 14.27 -21.48 -5.08
C ARG A 524 15.14 -20.28 -4.73
N LEU A 525 15.20 -19.92 -3.45
CA LEU A 525 16.02 -18.84 -2.95
C LEU A 525 17.50 -19.08 -3.23
N SER A 526 17.98 -20.31 -3.02
CA SER A 526 19.37 -20.67 -3.32
C SER A 526 19.70 -20.51 -4.80
N ALA A 527 18.76 -20.84 -5.70
CA ALA A 527 18.92 -20.61 -7.14
C ALA A 527 18.92 -19.11 -7.50
N TRP A 528 18.12 -18.29 -6.81
CA TRP A 528 18.09 -16.84 -7.03
C TRP A 528 19.32 -16.13 -6.46
N GLU A 529 19.82 -16.57 -5.30
CA GLU A 529 21.06 -16.10 -4.69
C GLU A 529 22.29 -16.39 -5.58
N ALA A 530 22.29 -17.50 -6.32
CA ALA A 530 23.34 -17.84 -7.28
C ALA A 530 23.33 -16.92 -8.51
N GLU A 531 22.17 -16.38 -8.90
CA GLU A 531 22.02 -15.50 -10.06
C GLU A 531 21.12 -14.27 -9.75
N PRO A 532 21.58 -13.33 -8.89
CA PRO A 532 20.74 -12.22 -8.41
C PRO A 532 20.25 -11.30 -9.53
N GLN A 533 21.06 -11.15 -10.58
CA GLN A 533 20.76 -10.28 -11.71
C GLN A 533 19.64 -10.87 -12.58
N ARG A 534 19.66 -12.19 -12.81
CA ARG A 534 18.56 -12.90 -13.50
C ARG A 534 17.26 -12.83 -12.70
N PHE A 535 17.34 -12.93 -11.37
CA PHE A 535 16.17 -12.74 -10.51
C PHE A 535 15.57 -11.34 -10.65
N VAL A 536 16.39 -10.28 -10.60
CA VAL A 536 15.92 -8.90 -10.78
C VAL A 536 15.29 -8.68 -12.14
N GLU A 537 15.89 -9.21 -13.21
CA GLU A 537 15.36 -9.12 -14.57
C GLU A 537 14.04 -9.88 -14.72
N ALA A 538 13.95 -11.09 -14.16
CA ALA A 538 12.73 -11.89 -14.18
C ALA A 538 11.62 -11.24 -13.35
N ALA A 539 11.93 -10.68 -12.18
CA ALA A 539 11.00 -9.94 -11.35
C ALA A 539 10.51 -8.66 -12.06
N ALA A 540 11.41 -7.89 -12.67
CA ALA A 540 11.05 -6.70 -13.45
C ALA A 540 10.24 -7.05 -14.70
N SER A 541 10.50 -8.19 -15.34
CA SER A 541 9.72 -8.69 -16.48
C SER A 541 8.31 -9.11 -16.05
N ALA A 542 8.20 -9.93 -15.01
CA ALA A 542 6.91 -10.35 -14.43
C ALA A 542 6.09 -9.14 -13.95
N TYR A 543 6.75 -8.16 -13.32
CA TYR A 543 6.12 -6.92 -12.91
C TYR A 543 5.61 -6.13 -14.13
N ARG A 544 6.45 -5.87 -15.15
CA ARG A 544 6.03 -5.14 -16.36
C ARG A 544 4.89 -5.84 -17.10
N ALA A 545 4.92 -7.16 -17.20
CA ALA A 545 3.82 -7.94 -17.78
C ALA A 545 2.52 -7.81 -16.99
N SER A 546 2.61 -7.56 -15.67
CA SER A 546 1.45 -7.31 -14.81
C SER A 546 0.97 -5.84 -14.80
N GLN A 547 1.77 -4.90 -15.35
CA GLN A 547 1.43 -3.48 -15.41
C GLN A 547 0.57 -3.14 -16.64
N PRO A 548 -0.34 -2.16 -16.54
CA PRO A 548 -1.08 -1.66 -17.70
C PRO A 548 -0.13 -1.05 -18.73
N VAL A 549 -0.29 -1.43 -20.00
CA VAL A 549 0.49 -0.85 -21.12
C VAL A 549 0.04 0.60 -21.34
N ALA A 550 0.91 1.56 -21.01
CA ALA A 550 0.72 2.96 -21.39
C ALA A 550 1.03 3.12 -22.89
N ARG A 551 0.11 3.76 -23.64
CA ARG A 551 0.31 4.08 -25.07
C ARG A 551 1.59 4.89 -25.26
N GLN A 552 2.48 4.42 -26.13
CA GLN A 552 3.37 5.29 -26.88
C GLN A 552 2.53 5.93 -27.99
N SER A 553 2.29 7.23 -27.90
CA SER A 553 1.71 8.01 -29.00
C SER A 553 2.75 8.15 -30.11
N ALA A 554 2.44 7.57 -31.27
CA ALA A 554 3.02 7.95 -32.55
C ALA A 554 2.64 9.38 -32.94
#